data_AF-A0A3D0QD28-F1
#
_entry.id   AF-A0A3D0QD28-F1
#
_cell.length_a   1.000
_cell.length_b   1.000
_cell.length_c   1.000
_cell.angle_alpha   90.00
_cell.angle_beta   90.00
_cell.angle_gamma   90.00
#
_symmetry.space_group_name_H-M   'P 1'
#
loop_
_entity.id
_entity.type
_entity.pdbx_description
1 polymer ?
#
loop_
_entity_poly.entity_id
_entity_poly.type
_entity_poly.pdbx_seq_one_letter_code
_entity_poly.pdbx_strand_id
1 'polypeptide(L)'
;MIEVHVFNAFIFDAVKGEGWFQALNFVNGLVAPTFLFVAGFVFVVASDRKLEEFRTYGKAFWKQLSRIGLVWVIGYGLHLPFFSLYRTLYDSTQDQLLQFYQSDILHCIAIGMLIIFIGRIVIRSDMWYQRFLILLGSMFVLLAPVLWDVDYSGLLPGYLASYLNGQQGSMFPLFP
;
A
#
# COMPACT_ATOMS: atom_id res chain seq x y z
N MET A 1 -13.40 2.10 -8.08
CA MET A 1 -12.67 3.14 -7.32
C MET A 1 -13.06 4.54 -7.78
N ILE A 2 -12.79 4.96 -9.03
CA ILE A 2 -13.16 6.33 -9.49
C ILE A 2 -14.67 6.58 -9.39
N GLU A 3 -15.49 5.64 -9.87
CA GLU A 3 -16.95 5.74 -9.82
C GLU A 3 -17.47 5.92 -8.39
N VAL A 4 -17.00 5.15 -7.42
CA VAL A 4 -17.33 5.30 -5.99
C VAL A 4 -16.98 6.69 -5.47
N HIS A 5 -15.77 7.18 -5.74
CA HIS A 5 -15.35 8.51 -5.26
C HIS A 5 -16.19 9.62 -5.88
N VAL A 6 -16.52 9.52 -7.16
CA VAL A 6 -17.40 10.48 -7.85
C VAL A 6 -18.82 10.39 -7.28
N PHE A 7 -19.39 9.21 -7.19
CA PHE A 7 -20.75 9.00 -6.68
C PHE A 7 -20.89 9.50 -5.23
N ASN A 8 -19.97 9.12 -4.34
CA ASN A 8 -19.98 9.56 -2.93
C ASN A 8 -19.74 11.07 -2.76
N ALA A 9 -19.02 11.72 -3.68
CA ALA A 9 -18.78 13.15 -3.65
C ALA A 9 -19.99 13.97 -4.12
N PHE A 10 -20.77 13.46 -5.09
CA PHE A 10 -21.89 14.20 -5.69
C PHE A 10 -23.27 13.80 -5.16
N ILE A 11 -23.40 12.71 -4.38
CA ILE A 11 -24.67 12.33 -3.77
C ILE A 11 -25.05 13.26 -2.62
N PHE A 12 -26.34 13.54 -2.47
CA PHE A 12 -26.87 14.35 -1.37
C PHE A 12 -26.58 13.72 -0.01
N ASP A 13 -26.18 14.54 0.97
CA ASP A 13 -25.85 14.07 2.31
C ASP A 13 -27.02 13.37 3.03
N ALA A 14 -28.26 13.77 2.74
CA ALA A 14 -29.46 13.12 3.26
C ALA A 14 -29.53 11.62 2.91
N VAL A 15 -28.96 11.21 1.77
CA VAL A 15 -28.95 9.82 1.31
C VAL A 15 -27.83 9.02 1.98
N LYS A 16 -26.78 9.67 2.49
CA LYS A 16 -25.65 8.98 3.13
C LYS A 16 -26.03 8.30 4.45
N GLY A 17 -27.12 8.75 5.08
CA GLY A 17 -27.67 8.15 6.31
C GLY A 17 -28.50 6.89 6.07
N GLU A 18 -28.87 6.60 4.81
CA GLU A 18 -29.74 5.48 4.48
C GLU A 18 -29.01 4.13 4.59
N GLY A 19 -29.70 3.10 5.07
CA GLY A 19 -29.11 1.78 5.31
C GLY A 19 -28.57 1.10 4.04
N TRP A 20 -29.22 1.30 2.89
CA TRP A 20 -28.76 0.77 1.61
C TRP A 20 -27.46 1.44 1.14
N PHE A 21 -27.28 2.74 1.43
CA PHE A 21 -26.08 3.47 1.08
C PHE A 21 -24.90 3.02 1.95
N GLN A 22 -25.13 2.75 3.23
CA GLN A 22 -24.10 2.18 4.11
C GLN A 22 -23.64 0.80 3.63
N ALA A 23 -24.57 -0.07 3.22
CA ALA A 23 -24.25 -1.37 2.65
C ALA A 23 -23.42 -1.24 1.35
N LEU A 24 -23.82 -0.32 0.46
CA LEU A 24 -23.07 -0.03 -0.76
C LEU A 24 -21.67 0.52 -0.43
N ASN A 25 -21.55 1.45 0.52
CA ASN A 25 -20.28 2.02 0.93
C ASN A 25 -19.34 0.98 1.56
N PHE A 26 -19.89 0.02 2.33
CA PHE A 26 -19.15 -1.11 2.83
C PHE A 26 -18.58 -1.98 1.69
N VAL A 27 -19.42 -2.38 0.72
CA VAL A 27 -18.98 -3.16 -0.45
C VAL A 27 -17.91 -2.40 -1.24
N ASN A 28 -18.09 -1.10 -1.41
CA ASN A 28 -17.12 -0.24 -2.07
C ASN A 28 -15.78 -0.17 -1.30
N GLY A 29 -15.83 -0.18 0.04
CA GLY A 29 -14.64 -0.25 0.89
C GLY A 29 -13.83 -1.53 0.72
N LEU A 30 -14.47 -2.66 0.37
CA LEU A 30 -13.79 -3.95 0.16
C LEU A 30 -12.94 -4.00 -1.12
N VAL A 31 -13.11 -3.04 -2.03
CA VAL A 31 -12.38 -2.99 -3.30
C VAL A 31 -10.87 -2.90 -3.06
N ALA A 32 -10.42 -2.03 -2.15
CA ALA A 32 -8.99 -1.85 -1.86
C ALA A 32 -8.34 -3.12 -1.26
N PRO A 33 -8.89 -3.74 -0.19
CA PRO A 33 -8.41 -5.03 0.31
C PRO A 33 -8.40 -6.14 -0.75
N THR A 34 -9.41 -6.17 -1.62
CA THR A 34 -9.49 -7.17 -2.71
C THR A 34 -8.34 -6.97 -3.70
N PHE A 35 -8.04 -5.74 -4.11
CA PHE A 35 -6.89 -5.46 -4.98
C PHE A 35 -5.57 -5.87 -4.34
N LEU A 36 -5.38 -5.58 -3.05
CA LEU A 36 -4.18 -5.98 -2.32
C LEU A 36 -4.03 -7.51 -2.28
N PHE A 37 -5.10 -8.22 -1.94
CA PHE A 37 -5.12 -9.68 -1.91
C PHE A 37 -4.83 -10.29 -3.29
N VAL A 38 -5.52 -9.84 -4.33
CA VAL A 38 -5.34 -10.35 -5.70
C VAL A 38 -3.93 -10.05 -6.21
N ALA A 39 -3.38 -8.87 -5.95
CA ALA A 39 -2.02 -8.52 -6.35
C ALA A 39 -0.98 -9.47 -5.72
N GLY A 40 -1.08 -9.74 -4.42
CA GLY A 40 -0.23 -10.69 -3.71
C GLY A 40 -0.40 -12.12 -4.22
N PHE A 41 -1.64 -12.58 -4.39
CA PHE A 41 -1.95 -13.93 -4.88
C PHE A 41 -1.39 -14.17 -6.29
N VAL A 42 -1.69 -13.27 -7.22
CA VAL A 42 -1.18 -13.34 -8.60
C VAL A 42 0.34 -13.32 -8.62
N PHE A 43 0.96 -12.50 -7.77
CA PHE A 43 2.42 -12.49 -7.65
C PHE A 43 2.99 -13.85 -7.24
N VAL A 44 2.45 -14.48 -6.19
CA VAL A 44 2.95 -15.78 -5.71
C VAL A 44 2.81 -16.85 -6.81
N VAL A 45 1.63 -16.95 -7.42
CA VAL A 45 1.37 -17.91 -8.50
C VAL A 45 2.25 -17.68 -9.73
N ALA A 46 2.47 -16.42 -10.12
CA ALA A 46 3.30 -16.09 -11.28
C ALA A 46 4.80 -16.23 -11.03
N SER A 47 5.23 -16.14 -9.77
CA SER A 47 6.65 -16.17 -9.39
C SER A 47 7.27 -17.55 -9.55
N ASP A 48 6.51 -18.62 -9.34
CA ASP A 48 7.02 -19.99 -9.42
C ASP A 48 7.63 -20.32 -10.78
N ARG A 49 7.06 -19.79 -11.85
CA ARG A 49 7.55 -20.01 -13.22
C ARG A 49 8.84 -19.24 -13.55
N LYS A 50 9.21 -18.24 -12.75
CA LYS A 50 10.32 -17.30 -13.04
C LYS A 50 11.40 -17.28 -11.95
N LEU A 51 11.33 -18.23 -11.03
CA LEU A 51 12.18 -18.31 -9.84
C LEU A 51 13.67 -18.29 -10.14
N GLU A 52 14.10 -19.07 -11.13
CA GLU A 52 15.52 -19.16 -11.49
C GLU A 52 16.03 -17.81 -12.00
N GLU A 53 15.30 -17.16 -12.90
CA GLU A 53 15.63 -15.81 -13.40
C GLU A 53 15.59 -14.74 -12.31
N PHE A 54 14.72 -14.88 -11.30
CA PHE A 54 14.69 -13.95 -10.17
C PHE A 54 15.95 -14.05 -9.31
N ARG A 55 16.49 -15.26 -9.12
CA ARG A 55 17.68 -15.51 -8.29
C ARG A 55 18.98 -15.19 -9.01
N THR A 56 19.00 -15.25 -10.34
CA THR A 56 20.18 -14.90 -11.16
C THR A 56 20.19 -13.43 -11.58
N TYR A 57 19.29 -12.60 -11.04
CA TYR A 57 19.13 -11.19 -11.40
C TYR A 57 18.90 -10.96 -12.91
N GLY A 58 18.20 -11.90 -13.55
CA GLY A 58 17.90 -11.87 -14.98
C GLY A 58 16.87 -10.81 -15.38
N LYS A 59 16.42 -10.86 -16.63
CA LYS A 59 15.46 -9.90 -17.19
C LYS A 59 14.13 -9.89 -16.43
N ALA A 60 13.65 -11.04 -15.96
CA ALA A 60 12.44 -11.12 -15.15
C ALA A 60 12.56 -10.38 -13.82
N PHE A 61 13.72 -10.42 -13.15
CA PHE A 61 13.98 -9.71 -11.89
C PHE A 61 13.79 -8.19 -12.08
N TRP A 62 14.49 -7.61 -13.04
CA TRP A 62 14.42 -6.17 -13.31
C TRP A 62 13.05 -5.72 -13.78
N LYS A 63 12.36 -6.56 -14.57
CA LYS A 63 10.99 -6.28 -15.01
C LYS A 63 10.03 -6.28 -13.83
N GLN A 64 10.19 -7.20 -12.88
CA GLN A 64 9.35 -7.25 -11.69
C GLN A 64 9.62 -6.06 -10.77
N LEU A 65 10.89 -5.75 -10.52
CA LEU A 65 11.29 -4.60 -9.72
C LEU A 65 10.82 -3.27 -10.34
N SER A 66 10.93 -3.12 -11.66
CA SER A 66 10.43 -1.95 -12.40
C SER A 66 8.91 -1.80 -12.27
N ARG A 67 8.15 -2.90 -12.30
CA ARG A 67 6.69 -2.86 -12.09
C ARG A 67 6.32 -2.42 -10.67
N ILE A 68 7.01 -2.98 -9.66
CA ILE A 68 6.80 -2.58 -8.26
C ILE A 68 7.14 -1.09 -8.08
N GLY A 69 8.29 -0.66 -8.61
CA GLY A 69 8.71 0.74 -8.59
C GLY A 69 7.72 1.66 -9.30
N LEU A 70 7.17 1.26 -10.45
CA LEU A 70 6.15 2.03 -11.17
C LEU A 70 4.91 2.25 -10.30
N VAL A 71 4.39 1.20 -9.66
CA VAL A 71 3.22 1.30 -8.78
C VAL A 71 3.51 2.23 -7.60
N TRP A 72 4.70 2.12 -7.01
CA TRP A 72 5.13 2.99 -5.91
C TRP A 72 5.25 4.46 -6.32
N VAL A 73 5.87 4.73 -7.47
CA VAL A 73 6.01 6.09 -8.02
C VAL A 73 4.65 6.69 -8.39
N ILE A 74 3.73 5.91 -8.95
CA ILE A 74 2.37 6.37 -9.24
C ILE A 74 1.64 6.74 -7.93
N GLY A 75 1.81 5.97 -6.86
CA GLY A 75 1.25 6.29 -5.54
C GLY A 75 1.62 7.70 -5.07
N TYR A 76 2.92 8.01 -5.03
CA TYR A 76 3.39 9.35 -4.68
C TYR A 76 3.01 10.41 -5.71
N GLY A 77 2.97 10.04 -6.99
CA GLY A 77 2.58 10.94 -8.08
C GLY A 77 1.16 11.47 -7.93
N LEU A 78 0.24 10.67 -7.37
CA LEU A 78 -1.15 11.09 -7.10
C LEU A 78 -1.27 12.08 -5.93
N HIS A 79 -0.26 12.14 -5.06
CA HIS A 79 -0.23 13.00 -3.87
C HIS A 79 0.63 14.26 -4.05
N LEU A 80 1.09 14.54 -5.28
CA LEU A 80 1.91 15.71 -5.54
C LEU A 80 1.10 17.00 -5.32
N PRO A 81 1.54 17.89 -4.41
CA PRO A 81 0.86 19.17 -4.17
C PRO A 81 1.01 20.13 -5.35
N PHE A 82 2.07 19.97 -6.14
CA PHE A 82 2.35 20.76 -7.34
C PHE A 82 2.77 19.85 -8.50
N PHE A 83 2.45 20.23 -9.74
CA PHE A 83 2.98 19.58 -10.96
C PHE A 83 4.49 19.78 -11.19
N SER A 84 5.23 20.21 -10.15
CA SER A 84 6.69 20.37 -10.17
C SER A 84 7.29 19.71 -8.93
N LEU A 85 8.16 18.72 -9.16
CA LEU A 85 8.91 18.04 -8.09
C LEU A 85 9.84 19.01 -7.35
N TYR A 86 10.40 19.99 -8.05
CA TYR A 86 11.27 20.99 -7.44
C TYR A 86 10.53 21.85 -6.42
N ARG A 87 9.37 22.40 -6.81
CA ARG A 87 8.53 23.18 -5.88
C ARG A 87 8.00 22.32 -4.74
N THR A 88 7.67 21.07 -5.02
CA THR A 88 7.21 20.13 -3.99
C THR A 88 8.27 19.88 -2.92
N LEU A 89 9.56 19.80 -3.29
CA LEU A 89 10.64 19.56 -2.34
C LEU A 89 11.13 20.82 -1.60
N TYR A 90 11.07 22.00 -2.23
CA TYR A 90 11.69 23.21 -1.70
C TYR A 90 10.71 24.30 -1.24
N ASP A 91 9.50 24.36 -1.82
CA ASP A 91 8.53 25.45 -1.58
C ASP A 91 7.27 24.96 -0.81
N SER A 92 7.20 23.68 -0.46
CA SER A 92 6.02 23.12 0.20
C SER A 92 5.96 23.48 1.68
N THR A 93 4.76 23.80 2.14
CA THR A 93 4.44 23.92 3.56
C THR A 93 4.42 22.55 4.25
N GLN A 94 4.52 22.53 5.58
CA GLN A 94 4.52 21.29 6.37
C GLN A 94 3.25 20.43 6.13
N ASP A 95 2.08 21.06 6.00
CA ASP A 95 0.83 20.36 5.73
C ASP A 95 0.79 19.74 4.32
N GLN A 96 1.35 20.43 3.32
CA GLN A 96 1.46 19.90 1.96
C GLN A 96 2.44 18.73 1.87
N LEU A 97 3.50 18.75 2.66
CA LEU A 97 4.43 17.62 2.77
C LEU A 97 3.78 16.43 3.46
N LEU A 98 2.99 16.64 4.51
CA LEU A 98 2.24 15.57 5.16
C LEU A 98 1.23 14.92 4.21
N GLN A 99 0.52 15.71 3.40
CA GLN A 99 -0.35 15.20 2.33
C GLN A 99 0.42 14.40 1.28
N PHE A 100 1.59 14.89 0.86
CA PHE A 100 2.47 14.16 -0.06
C PHE A 100 2.96 12.82 0.50
N TYR A 101 3.15 12.74 1.81
CA TYR A 101 3.62 11.53 2.50
C TYR A 101 2.51 10.53 2.85
N GLN A 102 1.24 10.81 2.53
CA GLN A 102 0.14 9.89 2.82
C GLN A 102 0.35 8.55 2.10
N SER A 103 0.06 7.45 2.81
CA SER A 103 0.15 6.11 2.26
C SER A 103 -1.21 5.65 1.75
N ASP A 104 -1.30 5.44 0.45
CA ASP A 104 -2.44 4.74 -0.16
C ASP A 104 -2.23 3.24 -0.32
N ILE A 105 -3.32 2.62 -0.76
CA ILE A 105 -3.36 1.24 -1.22
C ILE A 105 -2.27 0.91 -2.26
N LEU A 106 -1.88 1.84 -3.15
CA LEU A 106 -0.80 1.60 -4.11
C LEU A 106 0.54 1.37 -3.42
N HIS A 107 0.84 2.14 -2.37
CA HIS A 107 2.08 1.95 -1.62
C HIS A 107 2.05 0.66 -0.81
N CYS A 108 0.91 0.33 -0.19
CA CYS A 108 0.71 -0.97 0.45
C CYS A 108 0.94 -2.14 -0.51
N ILE A 109 0.38 -2.06 -1.72
CA ILE A 109 0.59 -3.06 -2.78
C ILE A 109 2.07 -3.13 -3.17
N ALA A 110 2.72 -2.00 -3.41
CA ALA A 110 4.12 -1.96 -3.82
C ALA A 110 5.06 -2.53 -2.75
N ILE A 111 4.92 -2.08 -1.50
CA ILE A 111 5.76 -2.53 -0.37
C ILE A 111 5.47 -4.00 -0.06
N GLY A 112 4.19 -4.39 -0.01
CA GLY A 112 3.80 -5.79 0.20
C GLY A 112 4.40 -6.70 -0.87
N MET A 113 4.27 -6.33 -2.16
CA MET A 113 4.89 -7.06 -3.27
C MET A 113 6.42 -7.08 -3.17
N LEU A 114 7.06 -5.99 -2.75
CA LEU A 114 8.51 -5.93 -2.58
C LEU A 114 8.99 -6.90 -1.50
N ILE A 115 8.31 -6.93 -0.35
CA ILE A 115 8.63 -7.81 0.77
C ILE A 115 8.52 -9.28 0.36
N ILE A 116 7.40 -9.68 -0.25
CA ILE A 116 7.20 -11.07 -0.69
C ILE A 116 8.13 -11.45 -1.86
N PHE A 117 8.52 -10.49 -2.70
CA PHE A 117 9.49 -10.68 -3.78
C PHE A 117 10.90 -10.91 -3.24
N ILE A 118 11.37 -10.06 -2.32
CA ILE A 118 12.64 -10.25 -1.63
C ILE A 118 12.65 -11.58 -0.88
N GLY A 119 11.57 -11.87 -0.13
CA GLY A 119 11.39 -13.15 0.55
C GLY A 119 11.50 -14.35 -0.39
N ARG A 120 10.94 -14.27 -1.60
CA ARG A 120 11.00 -15.35 -2.60
C ARG A 120 12.40 -15.59 -3.16
N ILE A 121 13.22 -14.53 -3.26
CA ILE A 121 14.61 -14.61 -3.72
C ILE A 121 15.50 -15.21 -2.64
N VAL A 122 15.34 -14.76 -1.39
CA VAL A 122 16.17 -15.17 -0.25
C VAL A 122 15.83 -16.60 0.21
N ILE A 123 14.54 -16.91 0.33
CA ILE A 123 14.08 -18.20 0.85
C ILE A 123 14.00 -19.21 -0.29
N ARG A 124 14.96 -20.15 -0.31
CA ARG A 124 15.06 -21.11 -1.42
C ARG A 124 14.02 -22.22 -1.40
N SER A 125 13.59 -22.63 -0.21
CA SER A 125 12.65 -23.73 0.01
C SER A 125 11.21 -23.24 0.04
N ASP A 126 10.33 -23.90 -0.71
CA ASP A 126 8.91 -23.55 -0.77
C ASP A 126 8.19 -23.70 0.56
N MET A 127 8.54 -24.72 1.34
CA MET A 127 7.98 -24.92 2.68
C MET A 127 8.32 -23.75 3.61
N TRP A 128 9.57 -23.30 3.60
CA TRP A 128 10.00 -22.15 4.40
C TRP A 128 9.40 -20.85 3.90
N TYR A 129 9.21 -20.72 2.59
CA TYR A 129 8.57 -19.54 2.00
C TYR A 129 7.10 -19.44 2.42
N GLN A 130 6.36 -20.55 2.40
CA GLN A 130 4.98 -20.58 2.90
C GLN A 130 4.90 -20.24 4.40
N ARG A 131 5.79 -20.79 5.22
CA ARG A 131 5.88 -20.43 6.65
C ARG A 131 6.17 -18.95 6.84
N PHE A 132 7.09 -18.40 6.05
CA PHE A 132 7.39 -16.97 6.06
C PHE A 132 6.16 -16.13 5.73
N LEU A 133 5.38 -16.47 4.70
CA LEU A 133 4.15 -15.74 4.36
C LEU A 133 3.10 -15.79 5.49
N ILE A 134 2.90 -16.95 6.12
CA ILE A 134 1.97 -17.11 7.25
C ILE A 134 2.42 -16.28 8.45
N LEU A 135 3.71 -16.35 8.79
CA LEU A 135 4.30 -15.58 9.89
C LEU A 135 4.19 -14.08 9.61
N LEU A 136 4.47 -13.66 8.38
CA LEU A 136 4.39 -12.26 7.99
C LEU A 136 2.95 -11.74 8.11
N GLY A 137 1.97 -12.44 7.54
CA GLY A 137 0.56 -12.06 7.66
C GLY A 137 0.09 -12.01 9.12
N SER A 138 0.47 -13.00 9.93
CA SER A 138 0.15 -13.03 11.36
C SER A 138 0.80 -11.87 12.10
N MET A 139 2.06 -11.55 11.79
CA MET A 139 2.80 -10.44 12.39
C MET A 139 2.12 -9.10 12.12
N PHE A 140 1.69 -8.83 10.88
CA PHE A 140 1.00 -7.58 10.55
C PHE A 140 -0.32 -7.41 11.34
N VAL A 141 -1.10 -8.48 11.48
CA VAL A 141 -2.36 -8.44 12.24
C VAL A 141 -2.12 -8.31 13.75
N LEU A 142 -1.13 -9.00 14.30
CA LEU A 142 -0.85 -8.98 15.74
C LEU A 142 -0.16 -7.70 16.20
N LEU A 143 0.69 -7.10 15.35
CA LEU A 143 1.38 -5.85 15.68
C LEU A 143 0.51 -4.61 15.42
N ALA A 144 -0.50 -4.70 14.56
CA ALA A 144 -1.43 -3.61 14.26
C ALA A 144 -1.90 -2.82 15.50
N PRO A 145 -2.58 -3.42 16.50
CA PRO A 145 -3.10 -2.65 17.64
C PRO A 145 -2.00 -1.93 18.43
N VAL A 146 -0.81 -2.53 18.54
CA VAL A 146 0.31 -1.93 19.26
C VAL A 146 0.88 -0.72 18.53
N LEU A 147 0.99 -0.80 17.19
CA LEU A 147 1.56 0.28 16.38
C LEU A 147 0.58 1.45 16.21
N TRP A 148 -0.73 1.21 16.30
CA TRP A 148 -1.74 2.26 16.21
C TRP A 148 -1.79 3.18 17.44
N ASP A 149 -1.42 2.67 18.62
CA ASP A 149 -1.41 3.44 19.87
C ASP A 149 -0.18 4.35 20.03
N VAL A 150 0.87 4.15 19.23
CA VAL A 150 2.12 4.92 19.33
C VAL A 150 2.07 6.16 18.44
N ASP A 151 2.42 7.32 18.99
CA ASP A 151 2.63 8.55 18.23
C ASP A 151 4.04 8.60 17.62
N TYR A 152 4.13 8.46 16.31
CA TYR A 152 5.39 8.46 15.56
C TYR A 152 5.83 9.85 15.08
N SER A 153 5.03 10.90 15.29
CA SER A 153 5.30 12.25 14.76
C SER A 153 6.63 12.87 15.22
N GLY A 154 7.12 12.46 16.40
CA GLY A 154 8.43 12.87 16.93
C GLY A 154 9.53 11.80 16.91
N LEU A 155 9.19 10.55 16.58
CA LEU A 155 10.13 9.40 16.60
C LEU A 155 10.69 9.09 15.21
N LEU A 156 9.87 9.27 14.17
CA LEU A 156 10.22 8.95 12.80
C LEU A 156 9.93 10.13 11.87
N PRO A 157 10.68 10.27 10.77
CA PRO A 157 10.32 11.20 9.72
C PRO A 157 8.90 10.91 9.19
N GLY A 158 8.15 11.96 8.83
CA GLY A 158 6.76 11.83 8.40
C GLY A 158 6.55 10.83 7.26
N TYR A 159 7.49 10.74 6.32
CA TYR A 159 7.41 9.77 5.21
C TYR A 159 7.45 8.31 5.66
N LEU A 160 8.01 7.95 6.82
CA LEU A 160 7.96 6.59 7.38
C LEU A 160 6.77 6.42 8.32
N ALA A 161 6.49 7.44 9.12
CA ALA A 161 5.42 7.38 10.09
C ALA A 161 4.04 7.17 9.42
N SER A 162 3.79 7.79 8.25
CA SER A 162 2.58 7.59 7.44
C SER A 162 2.35 6.14 6.95
N TYR A 163 3.38 5.29 6.98
CA TYR A 163 3.24 3.86 6.65
C TYR A 163 2.85 3.00 7.86
N LEU A 164 3.10 3.47 9.09
CA LEU A 164 2.90 2.68 10.30
C LEU A 164 1.49 2.83 10.86
N ASN A 165 0.96 4.05 10.88
CA ASN A 165 -0.35 4.35 11.44
C ASN A 165 -1.12 5.39 10.62
N GLY A 166 -2.42 5.51 10.87
CA GLY A 166 -3.30 6.48 10.21
C GLY A 166 -3.26 7.89 10.80
N GLN A 167 -2.45 8.14 11.85
CA GLN A 167 -2.51 9.39 12.63
C GLN A 167 -2.07 10.62 11.82
N GLN A 168 -1.27 10.43 10.77
CA GLN A 168 -0.79 11.50 9.87
C GLN A 168 -1.74 11.73 8.66
N GLY A 169 -2.98 11.24 8.73
CA GLY A 169 -3.98 11.35 7.67
C GLY A 169 -3.86 10.27 6.59
N SER A 170 -3.06 9.23 6.84
CA SER A 170 -2.89 8.09 5.95
C SER A 170 -4.13 7.19 5.98
N MET A 171 -4.82 7.05 4.84
CA MET A 171 -6.03 6.22 4.73
C MET A 171 -5.72 4.72 4.68
N PHE A 172 -4.52 4.34 4.23
CA PHE A 172 -4.09 2.95 4.10
C PHE A 172 -2.65 2.77 4.63
N PRO A 173 -2.45 2.77 5.96
CA PRO A 173 -1.18 2.33 6.54
C PRO A 173 -0.92 0.84 6.23
N LEU A 174 0.34 0.42 6.32
CA LEU A 174 0.73 -0.98 6.13
C LEU A 174 0.14 -1.91 7.18
N PHE A 175 -0.08 -1.38 8.38
CA PHE A 175 -0.70 -2.10 9.49
C PHE A 175 -2.19 -1.75 9.55
N PRO A 176 -3.08 -2.74 9.36
CA PRO A 176 -4.52 -2.52 9.32
C PRO A 176 -5.09 -2.10 10.68
#